data_AF-A0A2N8MSU5-F1
#
_entry.id   AF-A0A2N8MSU5-F1
#
_cell.length_a   1.000
_cell.length_b   1.000
_cell.length_c   1.000
_cell.angle_alpha   90.00
_cell.angle_beta   90.00
_cell.angle_gamma   90.00
#
_symmetry.space_group_name_H-M   'P 1'
#
loop_
_entity.id
_entity.type
_entity.pdbx_description
1 polymer ?
#
loop_
_entity_poly.entity_id
_entity_poly.type
_entity_poly.pdbx_seq_one_letter_code
_entity_poly.pdbx_strand_id
1 'polypeptide(L)'
;MIMIRRMLLALLAGTAVCLVPWTVYLAHTLPDRYDTGQWRAAWVGFDVALLLCFAAGAWLGLRRRRAAVPLLSATAAMLCCDAWFDVMLGWTSAERWASVALAVFVEIPVAVVLALAARRLLSEAMPRRSVTLSDIAMREDRRYQQVTRELPAGTDEVARRTGLERADVAECLKTLQDNGFVRRDRKGNWIAIPQDLREPKPDDYEGADRERVTAFLDAKYANEVALLSWAAEHRDEFGPWSTAQRTSARLTEEEFRELDTEYRELINRYCHRRRRPAAGEKELSVRFYAFPPPETVPS
;
A
#
# COMPACT_ATOMS: atom_id res chain seq x y z
N MET A 1 4.82 14.88 5.15
CA MET A 1 3.80 13.81 5.00
C MET A 1 2.93 13.62 6.24
N ILE A 2 3.47 13.62 7.47
CA ILE A 2 2.63 13.57 8.70
C ILE A 2 1.66 14.76 8.77
N MET A 3 2.11 15.97 8.40
CA MET A 3 1.24 17.15 8.25
C MET A 3 0.11 16.95 7.24
N ILE A 4 0.42 16.50 6.02
CA ILE A 4 -0.59 16.28 4.96
C ILE A 4 -1.63 15.23 5.41
N ARG A 5 -1.19 14.18 6.10
CA ARG A 5 -2.08 13.15 6.66
C ARG A 5 -2.98 13.72 7.77
N ARG A 6 -2.42 14.51 8.68
CA ARG A 6 -3.19 15.19 9.73
C ARG A 6 -4.18 16.19 9.15
N MET A 7 -3.78 16.94 8.12
CA MET A 7 -4.67 17.86 7.40
C MET A 7 -5.79 17.11 6.68
N LEU A 8 -5.51 15.97 6.03
CA LEU A 8 -6.53 15.15 5.39
C LEU A 8 -7.52 14.58 6.41
N LEU A 9 -7.05 14.10 7.55
CA LEU A 9 -7.91 13.61 8.63
C LEU A 9 -8.71 14.73 9.29
N ALA A 10 -8.11 15.91 9.47
CA ALA A 10 -8.79 17.09 9.98
C ALA A 10 -9.83 17.62 8.99
N LEU A 11 -9.55 17.54 7.69
CA LEU A 11 -10.51 17.87 6.64
C LEU A 11 -11.69 16.88 6.67
N LEU A 12 -11.44 15.57 6.69
CA LEU A 12 -12.50 14.56 6.77
C LEU A 12 -13.36 14.70 8.04
N ALA A 13 -12.71 14.92 9.19
CA ALA A 13 -13.42 15.17 10.45
C ALA A 13 -14.21 16.49 10.42
N GLY A 14 -13.63 17.54 9.83
CA GLY A 14 -14.28 18.84 9.65
C GLY A 14 -15.51 18.74 8.76
N THR A 15 -15.40 18.07 7.61
CA THR A 15 -16.52 17.85 6.69
C THR A 15 -17.62 17.04 7.38
N ALA A 16 -17.29 15.98 8.12
CA ALA A 16 -18.26 15.20 8.89
C ALA A 16 -19.00 16.06 9.94
N VAL A 17 -18.27 16.94 10.65
CA VAL A 17 -18.88 17.85 11.64
C VAL A 17 -19.76 18.91 10.96
N CYS A 18 -19.33 19.46 9.82
CA CYS A 18 -20.10 20.46 9.06
C CYS A 18 -21.34 19.87 8.39
N LEU A 19 -21.32 18.59 8.01
CA LEU A 19 -22.46 17.89 7.44
C LEU A 19 -23.63 17.81 8.44
N VAL A 20 -23.36 17.57 9.73
CA VAL A 20 -24.42 17.39 10.74
C VAL A 20 -25.39 18.60 10.84
N PRO A 21 -24.92 19.86 10.96
CA PRO A 21 -25.80 21.02 10.91
C PRO A 21 -26.54 21.21 9.58
N TRP A 22 -25.89 20.87 8.46
CA TRP A 22 -26.48 20.98 7.13
C TRP A 22 -27.63 19.99 6.94
N THR A 23 -27.46 18.74 7.36
CA THR A 23 -28.50 17.70 7.40
C THR A 23 -29.71 18.15 8.23
N VAL A 24 -29.47 18.79 9.38
CA VAL A 24 -30.55 19.31 10.24
C VAL A 24 -31.26 20.51 9.59
N TYR A 25 -30.52 21.39 8.93
CA TYR A 25 -31.09 22.53 8.20
C TYR A 25 -31.98 22.05 7.04
N LEU A 26 -31.47 21.17 6.18
CA LEU A 26 -32.22 20.57 5.06
C LEU A 26 -33.48 19.84 5.55
N ALA A 27 -33.40 19.14 6.68
CA ALA A 27 -34.55 18.48 7.29
C ALA A 27 -35.68 19.46 7.67
N HIS A 28 -35.36 20.74 7.88
CA HIS A 28 -36.32 21.78 8.24
C HIS A 28 -36.73 22.70 7.08
N THR A 29 -35.91 22.82 6.03
CA THR A 29 -36.17 23.75 4.91
C THR A 29 -36.71 23.11 3.64
N LEU A 30 -36.71 21.77 3.52
CA LEU A 30 -37.30 21.10 2.36
C LEU A 30 -38.83 21.33 2.28
N PRO A 31 -39.36 21.88 1.18
CA PRO A 31 -40.80 22.15 1.05
C PRO A 31 -41.63 20.85 1.03
N ASP A 32 -42.66 20.78 1.89
CA ASP A 32 -43.62 19.67 2.03
C ASP A 32 -44.53 19.43 0.81
N ARG A 33 -44.18 19.94 -0.37
CA ARG A 33 -45.04 19.90 -1.57
C ARG A 33 -44.56 18.91 -2.61
N TYR A 34 -44.39 17.65 -2.23
CA TYR A 34 -44.69 16.45 -3.02
C TYR A 34 -44.84 15.30 -2.03
N ASP A 35 -45.82 14.43 -2.27
CA ASP A 35 -46.39 13.52 -1.30
C ASP A 35 -45.34 12.61 -0.59
N THR A 36 -45.52 12.49 0.73
CA THR A 36 -44.90 11.57 1.70
C THR A 36 -43.53 11.95 2.30
N GLY A 37 -43.45 11.95 3.65
CA GLY A 37 -42.21 12.08 4.42
C GLY A 37 -41.13 11.02 4.15
N GLN A 38 -41.39 10.08 3.23
CA GLN A 38 -40.43 9.14 2.68
C GLN A 38 -39.30 9.85 1.93
N TRP A 39 -39.56 10.99 1.27
CA TRP A 39 -38.51 11.76 0.59
C TRP A 39 -37.54 12.40 1.58
N ARG A 40 -38.06 13.03 2.63
CA ARG A 40 -37.24 13.56 3.75
C ARG A 40 -36.45 12.46 4.44
N ALA A 41 -37.08 11.31 4.69
CA ALA A 41 -36.41 10.16 5.29
C ALA A 41 -35.32 9.57 4.38
N ALA A 42 -35.52 9.56 3.06
CA ALA A 42 -34.52 9.12 2.10
C ALA A 42 -33.30 10.05 2.08
N TRP A 43 -33.51 11.37 2.12
CA TRP A 43 -32.44 12.37 2.19
C TRP A 43 -31.65 12.30 3.50
N VAL A 44 -32.34 12.30 4.64
CA VAL A 44 -31.67 12.15 5.95
C VAL A 44 -30.95 10.80 6.04
N GLY A 45 -31.54 9.74 5.48
CA GLY A 45 -30.90 8.42 5.42
C GLY A 45 -29.63 8.41 4.58
N PHE A 46 -29.62 9.12 3.44
CA PHE A 46 -28.45 9.29 2.60
C PHE A 46 -27.34 10.06 3.34
N ASP A 47 -27.67 11.17 3.99
CA ASP A 47 -26.70 11.97 4.78
C ASP A 47 -26.11 11.16 5.94
N VAL A 48 -26.93 10.39 6.65
CA VAL A 48 -26.48 9.49 7.72
C VAL A 48 -25.55 8.42 7.14
N ALA A 49 -25.88 7.84 6.00
CA ALA A 49 -25.01 6.86 5.32
C ALA A 49 -23.67 7.49 4.90
N LEU A 50 -23.70 8.72 4.37
CA LEU A 50 -22.52 9.49 4.00
C LEU A 50 -21.63 9.79 5.22
N LEU A 51 -22.23 10.25 6.32
CA LEU A 51 -21.55 10.51 7.60
C LEU A 51 -20.88 9.25 8.14
N LEU A 52 -21.59 8.11 8.14
CA LEU A 52 -21.04 6.82 8.55
C LEU A 52 -19.87 6.40 7.66
N CYS A 53 -19.97 6.62 6.35
CA CYS A 53 -18.89 6.33 5.40
C CYS A 53 -17.65 7.21 5.64
N PHE A 54 -17.84 8.50 5.93
CA PHE A 54 -16.75 9.40 6.34
C PHE A 54 -16.10 8.95 7.65
N ALA A 55 -16.90 8.63 8.67
CA ALA A 55 -16.40 8.19 9.97
C ALA A 55 -15.60 6.88 9.86
N ALA A 56 -16.15 5.88 9.18
CA ALA A 56 -15.50 4.60 8.96
C ALA A 56 -14.28 4.73 8.02
N GLY A 57 -14.34 5.61 7.00
CA GLY A 57 -13.24 5.91 6.09
C GLY A 57 -12.07 6.60 6.79
N ALA A 58 -12.36 7.56 7.67
CA ALA A 58 -11.36 8.21 8.52
C ALA A 58 -10.72 7.22 9.50
N TRP A 59 -11.51 6.34 10.13
CA TRP A 59 -11.02 5.32 11.06
C TRP A 59 -10.16 4.25 10.36
N LEU A 60 -10.60 3.72 9.22
CA LEU A 60 -9.82 2.74 8.43
C LEU A 60 -8.58 3.39 7.80
N GLY A 61 -8.69 4.62 7.32
CA GLY A 61 -7.59 5.42 6.80
C GLY A 61 -6.50 5.71 7.85
N LEU A 62 -6.90 5.93 9.10
CA LEU A 62 -5.97 6.02 10.24
C LEU A 62 -5.16 4.73 10.43
N ARG A 63 -5.78 3.57 10.20
CA ARG A 63 -5.14 2.25 10.33
C ARG A 63 -4.36 1.80 9.09
N ARG A 64 -4.38 2.56 7.99
CA ARG A 64 -3.75 2.19 6.70
C ARG A 64 -4.11 0.78 6.23
N ARG A 65 -5.35 0.34 6.45
CA ARG A 65 -5.83 -0.97 5.98
C ARG A 65 -6.28 -0.87 4.54
N ARG A 66 -5.97 -1.86 3.69
CA ARG A 66 -6.46 -1.86 2.30
C ARG A 66 -7.98 -1.96 2.22
N ALA A 67 -8.61 -2.52 3.24
CA ALA A 67 -10.06 -2.50 3.43
C ALA A 67 -10.69 -1.08 3.39
N ALA A 68 -9.90 -0.01 3.56
CA ALA A 68 -10.37 1.36 3.41
C ALA A 68 -10.67 1.74 1.94
N VAL A 69 -10.04 1.09 0.96
CA VAL A 69 -10.16 1.46 -0.46
C VAL A 69 -11.60 1.42 -0.98
N PRO A 70 -12.37 0.32 -0.83
CA PRO A 70 -13.76 0.29 -1.33
C PRO A 70 -14.62 1.36 -0.65
N LEU A 71 -14.43 1.58 0.65
CA LEU A 71 -15.19 2.58 1.40
C LEU A 71 -14.86 4.02 0.98
N LEU A 72 -13.58 4.35 0.80
CA LEU A 72 -13.15 5.67 0.33
C LEU A 72 -13.66 5.93 -1.10
N SER A 73 -13.64 4.92 -1.96
CA SER A 73 -14.18 5.00 -3.33
C SER A 73 -15.70 5.18 -3.32
N ALA A 74 -16.42 4.43 -2.47
CA ALA A 74 -17.86 4.56 -2.31
C ALA A 74 -18.26 5.95 -1.76
N THR A 75 -17.51 6.46 -0.78
CA THR A 75 -17.72 7.81 -0.21
C THR A 75 -17.47 8.89 -1.27
N ALA A 76 -16.42 8.76 -2.08
CA ALA A 76 -16.15 9.69 -3.18
C ALA A 76 -17.27 9.67 -4.24
N ALA A 77 -17.79 8.48 -4.58
CA ALA A 77 -18.92 8.35 -5.49
C ALA A 77 -20.19 8.98 -4.90
N MET A 78 -20.49 8.73 -3.63
CA MET A 78 -21.64 9.33 -2.95
C MET A 78 -21.57 10.85 -2.91
N LEU A 79 -20.40 11.46 -2.64
CA LEU A 79 -20.21 12.92 -2.74
C LEU A 79 -20.45 13.48 -4.14
N CYS A 80 -20.06 12.76 -5.18
CA CYS A 80 -20.36 13.18 -6.55
C CYS A 80 -21.87 13.12 -6.84
N CYS A 81 -22.56 12.12 -6.31
CA CYS A 81 -24.02 12.02 -6.40
C CYS A 81 -24.71 13.14 -5.61
N ASP A 82 -24.23 13.43 -4.41
CA ASP A 82 -24.69 14.51 -3.53
C ASP A 82 -24.61 15.86 -4.24
N ALA A 83 -23.41 16.20 -4.75
CA ALA A 83 -23.17 17.40 -5.53
C ALA A 83 -24.08 17.54 -6.76
N TRP A 84 -24.36 16.42 -7.43
CA TRP A 84 -25.28 16.42 -8.56
C TRP A 84 -26.72 16.71 -8.11
N PHE A 85 -27.19 16.03 -7.08
CA PHE A 85 -28.57 16.22 -6.59
C PHE A 85 -28.79 17.63 -6.05
N ASP A 86 -27.86 18.18 -5.27
CA ASP A 86 -27.97 19.52 -4.69
C ASP A 86 -28.02 20.61 -5.77
N VAL A 87 -27.20 20.49 -6.81
CA VAL A 87 -27.23 21.42 -7.95
C VAL A 87 -28.53 21.29 -8.77
N MET A 88 -29.04 20.08 -8.96
CA MET A 88 -30.28 19.84 -9.72
C MET A 88 -31.53 20.31 -8.96
N LEU A 89 -31.59 20.06 -7.66
CA LEU A 89 -32.72 20.44 -6.80
C LEU A 89 -32.73 21.94 -6.49
N GLY A 90 -31.54 22.56 -6.37
CA GLY A 90 -31.38 24.00 -6.20
C GLY A 90 -31.51 24.81 -7.50
N TRP A 91 -31.71 24.18 -8.66
CA TRP A 91 -31.63 24.85 -9.96
C TRP A 91 -32.66 25.98 -10.17
N THR A 92 -33.83 25.85 -9.55
CA THR A 92 -34.95 26.81 -9.67
C THR A 92 -35.06 27.75 -8.47
N SER A 93 -34.23 27.58 -7.45
CA SER A 93 -34.23 28.43 -6.24
C SER A 93 -33.20 29.57 -6.35
N ALA A 94 -33.38 30.61 -5.54
CA ALA A 94 -32.41 31.71 -5.44
C ALA A 94 -31.04 31.26 -4.93
N GLU A 95 -30.95 30.06 -4.35
CA GLU A 95 -29.76 29.47 -3.75
C GLU A 95 -28.89 28.68 -4.75
N ARG A 96 -29.30 28.59 -6.02
CA ARG A 96 -28.56 27.87 -7.09
C ARG A 96 -27.06 28.11 -7.08
N TRP A 97 -26.63 29.37 -6.94
CA TRP A 97 -25.21 29.71 -6.95
C TRP A 97 -24.48 29.25 -5.68
N ALA A 98 -25.17 29.16 -4.55
CA ALA A 98 -24.62 28.60 -3.32
C ALA A 98 -24.42 27.08 -3.45
N SER A 99 -25.40 26.35 -3.98
CA SER A 99 -25.27 24.90 -4.25
C SER A 99 -24.15 24.60 -5.25
N VAL A 100 -24.04 25.38 -6.33
CA VAL A 100 -22.93 25.25 -7.29
C VAL A 100 -21.58 25.55 -6.65
N ALA A 101 -21.49 26.60 -5.81
CA ALA A 101 -20.26 26.92 -5.10
C ALA A 101 -19.85 25.80 -4.14
N LEU A 102 -20.79 25.22 -3.39
CA LEU A 102 -20.51 24.14 -2.43
C LEU A 102 -20.07 22.85 -3.14
N ALA A 103 -20.74 22.49 -4.24
CA ALA A 103 -20.33 21.39 -5.10
C ALA A 103 -18.90 21.56 -5.63
N VAL A 104 -18.57 22.74 -6.16
CA VAL A 104 -17.27 23.01 -6.80
C VAL A 104 -16.12 23.17 -5.79
N PHE A 105 -16.38 23.81 -4.64
CA PHE A 105 -15.32 24.15 -3.68
C PHE A 105 -15.20 23.20 -2.49
N VAL A 106 -16.23 22.38 -2.22
CA VAL A 106 -16.24 21.47 -1.07
C VAL A 106 -16.38 20.02 -1.52
N GLU A 107 -17.53 19.64 -2.09
CA GLU A 107 -17.87 18.24 -2.31
C GLU A 107 -16.97 17.55 -3.34
N ILE A 108 -16.82 18.15 -4.54
CA ILE A 108 -15.97 17.61 -5.60
C ILE A 108 -14.49 17.58 -5.17
N PRO A 109 -13.91 18.66 -4.57
CA PRO A 109 -12.56 18.60 -4.04
C PRO A 109 -12.35 17.51 -2.99
N VAL A 110 -13.30 17.32 -2.07
CA VAL A 110 -13.23 16.25 -1.06
C VAL A 110 -13.32 14.87 -1.72
N ALA A 111 -14.22 14.68 -2.69
CA ALA A 111 -14.33 13.44 -3.47
C ALA A 111 -13.02 13.11 -4.21
N VAL A 112 -12.39 14.11 -4.84
CA VAL A 112 -11.08 13.96 -5.50
C VAL A 112 -10.01 13.57 -4.49
N VAL A 113 -9.97 14.21 -3.32
CA VAL A 113 -9.01 13.87 -2.26
C VAL A 113 -9.19 12.43 -1.78
N LEU A 114 -10.44 11.97 -1.59
CA LEU A 114 -10.77 10.60 -1.22
C LEU A 114 -10.34 9.59 -2.30
N ALA A 115 -10.63 9.89 -3.57
CA ALA A 115 -10.22 9.05 -4.70
C ALA A 115 -8.68 8.98 -4.82
N LEU A 116 -7.98 10.09 -4.63
CA LEU A 116 -6.51 10.11 -4.62
C LEU A 116 -5.94 9.35 -3.42
N ALA A 117 -6.59 9.40 -2.25
CA ALA A 117 -6.19 8.62 -1.08
C ALA A 117 -6.38 7.11 -1.34
N ALA A 118 -7.51 6.69 -1.90
CA ALA A 118 -7.78 5.32 -2.31
C ALA A 118 -6.73 4.82 -3.33
N ARG A 119 -6.44 5.64 -4.36
CA ARG A 119 -5.40 5.34 -5.36
C ARG A 119 -4.02 5.18 -4.74
N ARG A 120 -3.64 6.04 -3.79
CA ARG A 120 -2.36 5.93 -3.08
C ARG A 120 -2.26 4.65 -2.27
N LEU A 121 -3.32 4.24 -1.58
CA LEU A 121 -3.34 2.97 -0.84
C LEU A 121 -3.17 1.76 -1.77
N LEU A 122 -3.74 1.82 -2.98
CA LEU A 122 -3.51 0.80 -4.01
C LEU A 122 -2.08 0.84 -4.57
N SER A 123 -1.53 2.02 -4.83
CA SER A 123 -0.17 2.18 -5.37
C SER A 123 0.95 1.90 -4.36
N GLU A 124 0.66 1.98 -3.06
CA GLU A 124 1.59 1.57 -1.99
C GLU A 124 1.61 0.06 -1.76
N ALA A 125 0.75 -0.71 -2.45
CA ALA A 125 0.90 -2.15 -2.46
C ALA A 125 2.16 -2.52 -3.26
N MET A 126 3.09 -3.26 -2.63
CA MET A 126 4.23 -3.83 -3.35
C MET A 126 3.70 -4.67 -4.53
N PRO A 127 4.21 -4.46 -5.76
CA PRO A 127 3.89 -5.33 -6.87
C PRO A 127 4.20 -6.77 -6.48
N ARG A 128 3.22 -7.65 -6.65
CA ARG A 128 3.34 -9.07 -6.33
C ARG A 128 3.46 -9.85 -7.63
N ARG A 129 4.65 -10.37 -7.91
CA ARG A 129 4.93 -11.22 -9.07
C ARG A 129 5.78 -12.42 -8.67
N SER A 130 5.74 -13.49 -9.45
CA SER A 130 6.68 -14.60 -9.26
C SER A 130 8.08 -14.19 -9.71
N VAL A 131 9.10 -14.72 -9.04
CA VAL A 131 10.48 -14.69 -9.55
C VAL A 131 10.48 -15.37 -10.92
N THR A 132 11.13 -14.74 -11.89
CA THR A 132 11.33 -15.28 -13.24
C THR A 132 12.77 -15.78 -13.43
N LEU A 133 13.04 -16.48 -14.54
CA LEU A 133 14.40 -16.89 -14.90
C LEU A 133 15.34 -15.69 -15.06
N SER A 134 14.84 -14.56 -15.57
CA SER A 134 15.60 -13.31 -15.66
C SER A 134 15.99 -12.79 -14.27
N ASP A 135 15.08 -12.85 -13.31
CA ASP A 135 15.37 -12.44 -11.93
C ASP A 135 16.44 -13.34 -11.29
N ILE A 136 16.40 -14.65 -11.57
CA ILE A 136 17.40 -15.62 -11.10
C ILE A 136 18.77 -15.27 -11.71
N ALA A 137 18.84 -15.09 -13.03
CA ALA A 137 20.08 -14.72 -13.72
C ALA A 137 20.65 -13.38 -13.21
N MET A 138 19.80 -12.38 -12.95
CA MET A 138 20.21 -11.11 -12.37
C MET A 138 20.75 -11.27 -10.94
N ARG A 139 20.22 -12.21 -10.16
CA ARG A 139 20.69 -12.43 -8.78
C ARG A 139 22.05 -13.11 -8.71
N GLU A 140 22.35 -13.95 -9.69
CA GLU A 140 23.65 -14.61 -9.85
C GLU A 140 24.77 -13.62 -10.22
N ASP A 141 24.44 -12.55 -10.96
CA ASP A 141 25.39 -11.50 -11.31
C ASP A 141 25.53 -10.45 -10.18
N ARG A 142 26.73 -10.38 -9.60
CA ARG A 142 27.05 -9.47 -8.48
C ARG A 142 26.88 -7.99 -8.83
N ARG A 143 26.97 -7.60 -10.11
CA ARG A 143 26.87 -6.21 -10.55
C ARG A 143 25.52 -5.61 -10.18
N TYR A 144 24.43 -6.36 -10.32
CA TYR A 144 23.08 -5.89 -9.97
C TYR A 144 22.94 -5.62 -8.47
N GLN A 145 23.54 -6.47 -7.62
CA GLN A 145 23.55 -6.27 -6.17
C GLN A 145 24.36 -5.02 -5.77
N GLN A 146 25.54 -4.83 -6.38
CA GLN A 146 26.38 -3.64 -6.15
C GLN A 146 25.65 -2.35 -6.56
N VAL A 147 25.08 -2.32 -7.77
CA VAL A 147 24.32 -1.17 -8.28
C VAL A 147 23.13 -0.85 -7.39
N THR A 148 22.37 -1.86 -6.96
CA THR A 148 21.15 -1.66 -6.15
C THR A 148 21.47 -1.14 -4.75
N ARG A 149 22.58 -1.55 -4.14
CA ARG A 149 23.04 -1.08 -2.82
C ARG A 149 23.39 0.41 -2.80
N GLU A 150 23.85 0.95 -3.92
CA GLU A 150 24.22 2.36 -4.02
C GLU A 150 23.03 3.31 -4.25
N LEU A 151 21.83 2.76 -4.47
CA LEU A 151 20.62 3.55 -4.63
C LEU A 151 20.11 4.07 -3.27
N PRO A 152 19.59 5.32 -3.20
CA PRO A 152 19.24 6.19 -4.31
C PRO A 152 20.40 7.07 -4.81
N ALA A 153 20.69 7.05 -6.10
CA ALA A 153 21.79 7.82 -6.70
C ALA A 153 21.61 8.01 -8.23
N GLY A 154 22.33 8.97 -8.80
CA GLY A 154 22.46 9.11 -10.26
C GLY A 154 23.42 8.07 -10.86
N THR A 155 23.33 7.81 -12.16
CA THR A 155 24.18 6.81 -12.85
C THR A 155 25.68 7.06 -12.64
N ASP A 156 26.14 8.31 -12.74
CA ASP A 156 27.55 8.66 -12.59
C ASP A 156 28.05 8.48 -11.15
N GLU A 157 27.16 8.74 -10.18
CA GLU A 157 27.46 8.54 -8.77
C GLU A 157 27.55 7.05 -8.42
N VAL A 158 26.64 6.23 -8.94
CA VAL A 158 26.70 4.77 -8.78
C VAL A 158 28.00 4.24 -9.38
N ALA A 159 28.34 4.60 -10.62
CA ALA A 159 29.58 4.17 -11.27
C ALA A 159 30.83 4.53 -10.45
N ARG A 160 30.89 5.75 -9.91
CA ARG A 160 32.00 6.18 -9.06
C ARG A 160 32.10 5.37 -7.76
N ARG A 161 30.97 4.99 -7.14
CA ARG A 161 30.96 4.25 -5.86
C ARG A 161 31.19 2.76 -6.03
N THR A 162 30.68 2.16 -7.10
CA THR A 162 30.87 0.73 -7.40
C THR A 162 32.21 0.45 -8.08
N GLY A 163 32.83 1.45 -8.72
CA GLY A 163 34.02 1.29 -9.55
C GLY A 163 33.75 0.62 -10.90
N LEU A 164 32.48 0.45 -11.28
CA LEU A 164 32.08 -0.09 -12.56
C LEU A 164 32.12 0.98 -13.64
N GLU A 165 32.36 0.56 -14.89
CA GLU A 165 32.26 1.45 -16.04
C GLU A 165 30.85 2.04 -16.13
N ARG A 166 30.77 3.33 -16.53
CA ARG A 166 29.50 4.04 -16.63
C ARG A 166 28.51 3.34 -17.58
N ALA A 167 29.03 2.74 -18.65
CA ALA A 167 28.24 1.97 -19.61
C ALA A 167 27.59 0.74 -18.96
N ASP A 168 28.37 -0.04 -18.20
CA ASP A 168 27.89 -1.23 -17.49
C ASP A 168 26.83 -0.88 -16.44
N VAL A 169 27.02 0.22 -15.70
CA VAL A 169 26.04 0.70 -14.74
C VAL A 169 24.75 1.13 -15.43
N ALA A 170 24.86 1.82 -16.57
CA ALA A 170 23.70 2.22 -17.35
C ALA A 170 22.92 1.00 -17.90
N GLU A 171 23.62 -0.03 -18.37
CA GLU A 171 23.03 -1.29 -18.80
C GLU A 171 22.35 -2.02 -17.64
N CYS A 172 23.03 -2.17 -16.50
CA CYS A 172 22.46 -2.81 -15.31
C CYS A 172 21.18 -2.09 -14.85
N LEU A 173 21.20 -0.75 -14.78
CA LEU A 173 20.05 0.06 -14.39
C LEU A 173 18.90 -0.04 -15.39
N LYS A 174 19.20 -0.18 -16.68
CA LYS A 174 18.18 -0.41 -17.71
C LYS A 174 17.53 -1.79 -17.53
N THR A 175 18.32 -2.85 -17.40
CA THR A 175 17.79 -4.20 -17.15
C THR A 175 16.99 -4.26 -15.84
N LEU A 176 17.46 -3.60 -14.77
CA LEU A 176 16.71 -3.47 -13.52
C LEU A 176 15.40 -2.70 -13.72
N GLN A 177 15.37 -1.68 -14.56
CA GLN A 177 14.15 -0.92 -14.86
C GLN A 177 13.16 -1.76 -15.66
N ASP A 178 13.62 -2.48 -16.68
CA ASP A 178 12.80 -3.32 -17.54
C ASP A 178 12.16 -4.48 -16.75
N ASN A 179 12.84 -4.97 -15.70
CA ASN A 179 12.32 -5.97 -14.75
C ASN A 179 11.63 -5.34 -13.51
N GLY A 180 11.44 -4.01 -13.50
CA GLY A 180 10.68 -3.27 -12.49
C GLY A 180 11.34 -3.09 -11.12
N PHE A 181 12.62 -3.39 -10.97
CA PHE A 181 13.38 -3.27 -9.72
C PHE A 181 13.78 -1.83 -9.39
N VAL A 182 13.89 -0.96 -10.39
CA VAL A 182 14.27 0.44 -10.20
C VAL A 182 13.38 1.38 -11.02
N ARG A 183 13.27 2.63 -10.58
CA ARG A 183 12.73 3.72 -11.40
C ARG A 183 13.49 5.01 -11.15
N ARG A 184 13.25 6.01 -11.99
CA ARG A 184 13.70 7.37 -11.74
C ARG A 184 12.72 8.13 -10.85
N ASP A 185 13.25 8.93 -9.94
CA ASP A 185 12.49 9.92 -9.20
C ASP A 185 12.35 11.23 -9.99
N ARG A 186 11.65 12.22 -9.41
CA ARG A 186 11.44 13.54 -10.07
C ARG A 186 12.74 14.34 -10.26
N LYS A 187 13.81 13.99 -9.57
CA LYS A 187 15.12 14.64 -9.66
C LYS A 187 16.05 13.91 -10.63
N GLY A 188 15.59 12.81 -11.25
CA GLY A 188 16.38 12.01 -12.18
C GLY A 188 17.25 10.95 -11.50
N ASN A 189 17.20 10.81 -10.18
CA ASN A 189 17.95 9.78 -9.46
C ASN A 189 17.25 8.42 -9.59
N TRP A 190 18.04 7.36 -9.66
CA TRP A 190 17.54 6.00 -9.58
C TRP A 190 17.19 5.65 -8.15
N ILE A 191 16.04 5.00 -7.98
CA ILE A 191 15.55 4.51 -6.69
C ILE A 191 15.12 3.05 -6.84
N ALA A 192 15.46 2.23 -5.85
CA ALA A 192 14.97 0.86 -5.79
C ALA A 192 13.47 0.83 -5.48
N ILE A 193 12.76 -0.12 -6.10
CA ILE A 193 11.36 -0.41 -5.86
C ILE A 193 11.29 -1.71 -5.04
N PRO A 194 10.79 -1.66 -3.79
CA PRO A 194 10.48 -2.87 -3.04
C PRO A 194 9.45 -3.73 -3.80
N GLN A 195 9.75 -5.01 -4.01
CA GLN A 195 8.85 -5.98 -4.64
C GLN A 195 8.53 -7.12 -3.65
N ASP A 196 7.29 -7.62 -3.72
CA ASP A 196 6.90 -8.87 -3.05
C ASP A 196 7.03 -10.00 -4.07
N LEU A 197 8.22 -10.59 -4.14
CA LEU A 197 8.52 -11.69 -5.06
C LEU A 197 8.03 -13.02 -4.50
N ARG A 198 7.11 -13.67 -5.21
CA ARG A 198 6.68 -15.04 -4.89
C ARG A 198 7.72 -16.03 -5.36
N GLU A 199 7.86 -17.10 -4.61
CA GLU A 199 8.67 -18.24 -5.04
C GLU A 199 8.13 -18.81 -6.35
N PRO A 200 9.02 -19.06 -7.33
CA PRO A 200 8.64 -19.78 -8.53
C PRO A 200 8.30 -21.21 -8.17
N LYS A 201 7.28 -21.79 -8.81
CA LYS A 201 6.99 -23.22 -8.66
C LYS A 201 7.80 -23.99 -9.70
N PRO A 202 8.63 -24.97 -9.30
CA PRO A 202 9.38 -25.77 -10.27
C PRO A 202 8.50 -26.45 -11.31
N ASP A 203 7.27 -26.82 -10.95
CA ASP A 203 6.30 -27.46 -11.86
C ASP A 203 5.78 -26.54 -12.97
N ASP A 204 5.98 -25.22 -12.87
CA ASP A 204 5.63 -24.26 -13.93
C ASP A 204 6.69 -24.23 -15.06
N TYR A 205 7.78 -25.00 -14.94
CA TYR A 205 8.92 -25.02 -15.86
C TYR A 205 9.25 -26.44 -16.33
N GLU A 206 9.90 -26.54 -17.50
CA GLU A 206 10.32 -27.81 -18.10
C GLU A 206 11.83 -27.87 -18.31
N GLY A 207 12.38 -29.10 -18.30
CA GLY A 207 13.79 -29.36 -18.61
C GLY A 207 14.78 -28.55 -17.78
N ALA A 208 15.75 -27.93 -18.45
CA ALA A 208 16.82 -27.16 -17.83
C ALA A 208 16.33 -25.96 -17.00
N ASP A 209 15.18 -25.36 -17.38
CA ASP A 209 14.62 -24.23 -16.63
C ASP A 209 14.08 -24.68 -15.28
N ARG A 210 13.45 -25.87 -15.22
CA ARG A 210 13.01 -26.49 -13.96
C ARG A 210 14.19 -26.79 -13.04
N GLU A 211 15.25 -27.36 -13.58
CA GLU A 211 16.48 -27.63 -12.83
C GLU A 211 17.08 -26.35 -12.26
N ARG A 212 17.15 -25.29 -13.08
CA ARG A 212 17.67 -23.98 -12.65
C ARG A 212 16.82 -23.36 -11.54
N VAL A 213 15.49 -23.39 -11.67
CA VAL A 213 14.56 -22.92 -10.63
C VAL A 213 14.71 -23.72 -9.34
N THR A 214 14.90 -25.03 -9.44
CA THR A 214 15.09 -25.91 -8.28
C THR A 214 16.39 -25.58 -7.57
N ALA A 215 17.51 -25.50 -8.30
CA ALA A 215 18.80 -25.10 -7.76
C ALA A 215 18.77 -23.70 -7.10
N PHE A 216 18.02 -22.77 -7.69
CA PHE A 216 17.80 -21.45 -7.08
C PHE A 216 17.06 -21.54 -5.74
N LEU A 217 16.00 -22.34 -5.65
CA LEU A 217 15.25 -22.54 -4.40
C LEU A 217 16.12 -23.21 -3.34
N ASP A 218 16.87 -24.24 -3.70
CA ASP A 218 17.79 -24.94 -2.79
C ASP A 218 18.85 -23.99 -2.24
N ALA A 219 19.51 -23.23 -3.12
CA ALA A 219 20.50 -22.22 -2.72
C ALA A 219 19.88 -21.12 -1.85
N LYS A 220 18.65 -20.68 -2.15
CA LYS A 220 17.90 -19.74 -1.32
C LYS A 220 17.70 -20.30 0.08
N TYR A 221 17.15 -21.50 0.22
CA TYR A 221 16.86 -22.09 1.53
C TYR A 221 18.13 -22.40 2.33
N ALA A 222 19.19 -22.87 1.68
CA ALA A 222 20.49 -23.06 2.31
C ALA A 222 21.03 -21.74 2.90
N ASN A 223 20.93 -20.64 2.14
CA ASN A 223 21.32 -19.31 2.62
C ASN A 223 20.45 -18.83 3.79
N GLU A 224 19.14 -19.13 3.79
CA GLU A 224 18.24 -18.76 4.88
C GLU A 224 18.58 -19.51 6.18
N VAL A 225 18.88 -20.81 6.09
CA VAL A 225 19.36 -21.59 7.24
C VAL A 225 20.69 -21.06 7.74
N ALA A 226 21.66 -20.81 6.85
CA ALA A 226 22.96 -20.28 7.24
C ALA A 226 22.84 -18.91 7.95
N LEU A 227 21.98 -18.04 7.44
CA LEU A 227 21.74 -16.73 8.04
C LEU A 227 21.05 -16.83 9.41
N LEU A 228 20.08 -17.74 9.55
CA LEU A 228 19.43 -17.98 10.84
C LEU A 228 20.43 -18.54 11.87
N SER A 229 21.28 -19.48 11.47
CA SER A 229 22.35 -20.00 12.32
C SER A 229 23.31 -18.90 12.74
N TRP A 230 23.79 -18.08 11.79
CA TRP A 230 24.62 -16.91 12.08
C TRP A 230 23.93 -15.95 13.05
N ALA A 231 22.63 -15.67 12.85
CA ALA A 231 21.88 -14.80 13.74
C ALA A 231 21.72 -15.38 15.15
N ALA A 232 21.56 -16.70 15.27
CA ALA A 232 21.48 -17.38 16.55
C ALA A 232 22.82 -17.34 17.32
N GLU A 233 23.94 -17.40 16.62
CA GLU A 233 25.29 -17.28 17.16
C GLU A 233 25.59 -15.86 17.66
N HIS A 234 25.16 -14.83 16.92
CA HIS A 234 25.43 -13.41 17.22
C HIS A 234 24.31 -12.74 18.02
N ARG A 235 23.37 -13.52 18.59
CA ARG A 235 22.12 -13.03 19.20
C ARG A 235 22.32 -11.97 20.28
N ASP A 236 23.42 -12.06 21.02
CA ASP A 236 23.74 -11.19 22.16
C ASP A 236 24.31 -9.84 21.70
N GLU A 237 24.75 -9.71 20.44
CA GLU A 237 25.33 -8.50 19.86
C GLU A 237 24.27 -7.51 19.33
N PHE A 238 23.03 -7.98 19.15
CA PHE A 238 21.99 -7.19 18.51
C PHE A 238 21.39 -6.10 19.40
N GLY A 239 21.59 -6.17 20.72
CA GLY A 239 21.00 -5.25 21.68
C GLY A 239 19.46 -5.21 21.53
N PRO A 240 18.81 -4.02 21.46
CA PRO A 240 17.36 -3.92 21.33
C PRO A 240 16.82 -4.23 19.92
N TRP A 241 17.69 -4.63 18.98
CA TRP A 241 17.33 -4.87 17.59
C TRP A 241 17.03 -6.34 17.26
N SER A 242 16.93 -7.21 18.28
CA SER A 242 16.52 -8.60 18.11
C SER A 242 15.26 -8.91 18.93
N THR A 243 14.37 -9.68 18.31
CA THR A 243 13.22 -10.32 18.96
C THR A 243 12.86 -11.55 18.15
N ALA A 244 12.36 -12.58 18.81
CA ALA A 244 11.88 -13.79 18.15
C ALA A 244 10.57 -14.24 18.80
N GLN A 245 9.68 -14.80 17.98
CA GLN A 245 8.44 -15.41 18.45
C GLN A 245 8.27 -16.75 17.75
N ARG A 246 7.94 -17.79 18.52
CA ARG A 246 7.50 -19.09 18.03
C ARG A 246 6.10 -19.36 18.55
N THR A 247 5.17 -19.67 17.66
CA THR A 247 3.78 -19.98 18.00
C THR A 247 3.25 -21.09 17.10
N SER A 248 2.17 -21.73 17.50
CA SER A 248 1.39 -22.65 16.68
C SER A 248 -0.08 -22.21 16.66
N ALA A 249 -0.78 -22.51 15.57
CA ALA A 249 -2.21 -22.26 15.42
C ALA A 249 -2.84 -23.40 14.61
N ARG A 250 -4.11 -23.70 14.87
CA ARG A 250 -4.93 -24.57 14.02
C ARG A 250 -5.82 -23.67 13.19
N LEU A 251 -5.64 -23.70 11.89
CA LEU A 251 -6.34 -22.86 10.93
C LEU A 251 -6.86 -23.73 9.79
N THR A 252 -8.04 -23.39 9.28
CA THR A 252 -8.48 -23.83 7.95
C THR A 252 -7.64 -23.14 6.86
N GLU A 253 -7.77 -23.61 5.62
CA GLU A 253 -7.06 -23.00 4.50
C GLU A 253 -7.49 -21.54 4.27
N GLU A 254 -8.78 -21.23 4.45
CA GLU A 254 -9.32 -19.86 4.33
C GLU A 254 -8.72 -18.93 5.37
N GLU A 255 -8.73 -19.34 6.65
CA GLU A 255 -8.14 -18.57 7.75
C GLU A 255 -6.62 -18.41 7.58
N PHE A 256 -5.92 -19.40 7.01
CA PHE A 256 -4.50 -19.27 6.68
C PHE A 256 -4.24 -18.21 5.60
N ARG A 257 -5.08 -18.15 4.55
CA ARG A 257 -4.97 -17.12 3.51
C ARG A 257 -5.29 -15.73 4.06
N GLU A 258 -6.22 -15.62 4.99
CA GLU A 258 -6.50 -14.38 5.72
C GLU A 258 -5.29 -13.93 6.52
N LEU A 259 -4.67 -14.83 7.29
CA LEU A 259 -3.44 -14.56 8.04
C LEU A 259 -2.29 -14.10 7.13
N ASP A 260 -2.03 -14.80 6.01
CA ASP A 260 -1.00 -14.39 5.03
C ASP A 260 -1.27 -12.97 4.52
N THR A 261 -2.53 -12.65 4.24
CA THR A 261 -2.93 -11.32 3.75
C THR A 261 -2.71 -10.24 4.80
N GLU A 262 -3.19 -10.44 6.04
CA GLU A 262 -3.04 -9.48 7.12
C GLU A 262 -1.57 -9.24 7.50
N TYR A 263 -0.77 -10.32 7.59
CA TYR A 263 0.64 -10.23 7.89
C TYR A 263 1.40 -9.46 6.80
N ARG A 264 1.12 -9.73 5.52
CA ARG A 264 1.72 -8.96 4.42
C ARG A 264 1.31 -7.50 4.46
N GLU A 265 0.05 -7.18 4.74
CA GLU A 265 -0.39 -5.79 4.90
C GLU A 265 0.35 -5.09 6.04
N LEU A 266 0.60 -5.80 7.14
CA LEU A 266 1.39 -5.30 8.25
C LEU A 266 2.81 -4.96 7.80
N ILE A 267 3.54 -5.90 7.18
CA ILE A 267 4.92 -5.67 6.74
C ILE A 267 5.00 -4.55 5.70
N ASN A 268 4.14 -4.59 4.67
CA ASN A 268 4.05 -3.56 3.63
C ASN A 268 3.95 -2.14 4.22
N ARG A 269 3.13 -1.99 5.27
CA ARG A 269 2.91 -0.70 5.96
C ARG A 269 4.18 -0.15 6.60
N TYR A 270 5.05 -1.02 7.11
CA TYR A 270 6.32 -0.63 7.72
C TYR A 270 7.41 -0.39 6.68
N CYS A 271 7.50 -1.23 5.64
CA CYS A 271 8.42 -1.00 4.51
C CYS A 271 8.19 0.36 3.83
N HIS A 272 6.93 0.80 3.70
CA HIS A 272 6.57 2.09 3.11
C HIS A 272 6.41 3.21 4.14
N ARG A 273 6.77 3.00 5.41
CA ARG A 273 6.54 3.99 6.49
C ARG A 273 7.30 5.29 6.22
N ARG A 274 8.52 5.19 5.70
CA ARG A 274 9.38 6.32 5.35
C ARG A 274 9.92 6.13 3.95
N ARG A 275 10.01 7.23 3.19
CA ARG A 275 10.60 7.26 1.84
C ARG A 275 12.10 7.55 1.83
N ARG A 276 12.68 7.96 2.97
CA ARG A 276 14.09 8.31 3.10
C ARG A 276 14.63 7.76 4.42
N PRO A 277 15.89 7.32 4.44
CA PRO A 277 16.57 6.95 5.68
C PRO A 277 16.54 8.12 6.67
N ALA A 278 16.26 7.84 7.94
CA ALA A 278 16.43 8.77 9.04
C ALA A 278 17.70 8.42 9.85
N ALA A 279 18.23 9.40 10.58
CA ALA A 279 19.38 9.18 11.46
C ALA A 279 19.06 8.10 12.50
N GLY A 280 19.94 7.10 12.63
CA GLY A 280 19.78 5.97 13.54
C GLY A 280 18.90 4.82 13.03
N GLU A 281 18.46 4.83 11.77
CA GLU A 281 17.78 3.68 11.16
C GLU A 281 18.75 2.52 10.90
N LYS A 282 18.28 1.30 11.16
CA LYS A 282 18.97 0.06 10.80
C LYS A 282 18.13 -0.70 9.79
N GLU A 283 18.80 -1.32 8.83
CA GLU A 283 18.15 -2.29 7.94
C GLU A 283 17.81 -3.55 8.73
N LEU A 284 16.56 -3.99 8.65
CA LEU A 284 16.07 -5.19 9.31
C LEU A 284 15.61 -6.19 8.27
N SER A 285 16.16 -7.39 8.31
CA SER A 285 15.61 -8.51 7.54
C SER A 285 14.44 -9.12 8.30
N VAL A 286 13.24 -9.05 7.71
CA VAL A 286 12.02 -9.64 8.29
C VAL A 286 11.59 -10.83 7.43
N ARG A 287 11.35 -11.97 8.08
CA ARG A 287 10.98 -13.22 7.42
C ARG A 287 9.78 -13.85 8.10
N PHE A 288 8.89 -14.42 7.30
CA PHE A 288 7.71 -15.12 7.76
C PHE A 288 7.64 -16.48 7.09
N TYR A 289 7.69 -17.52 7.91
CA TYR A 289 7.51 -18.90 7.49
C TYR A 289 6.32 -19.46 8.25
N ALA A 290 5.40 -20.07 7.51
CA ALA A 290 4.30 -20.83 8.07
C ALA A 290 4.20 -22.13 7.29
N PHE A 291 4.40 -23.24 8.00
CA PHE A 291 4.39 -24.58 7.44
C PHE A 291 3.80 -25.55 8.47
N PRO A 292 3.16 -26.64 8.02
CA PRO A 292 2.73 -27.68 8.93
C PRO A 292 3.94 -28.26 9.66
N PRO A 293 3.85 -28.55 10.97
CA PRO A 293 4.91 -29.26 11.65
C PRO A 293 5.09 -30.63 10.98
N PRO A 294 6.33 -31.13 10.88
CA PRO A 294 6.59 -32.43 10.30
C PRO A 294 5.96 -33.52 11.19
N GLU A 295 5.48 -34.61 10.58
CA GLU A 295 4.90 -35.75 11.32
C GLU A 295 5.91 -36.38 12.29
N THR A 296 7.21 -36.27 11.95
CA THR A 296 8.35 -36.61 12.80
C THR A 296 9.32 -35.44 12.83
N VAL A 297 9.84 -35.08 14.00
CA VAL A 297 10.83 -34.00 14.12
C VAL A 297 12.11 -34.44 13.39
N PRO A 298 12.62 -33.68 12.39
CA PRO A 298 13.89 -33.96 11.76
C PRO A 298 14.98 -33.89 12.83
N SER A 299 15.73 -34.98 12.98
CA SER A 299 16.89 -35.10 13.86
C SER A 299 17.99 -34.13 13.48
#